data_AF-A0A6A5XM85-F1
#
_entry.id   AF-A0A6A5XM85-F1
#
_cell.length_a   1.000
_cell.length_b   1.000
_cell.length_c   1.000
_cell.angle_alpha   90.00
_cell.angle_beta   90.00
_cell.angle_gamma   90.00
#
_symmetry.space_group_name_H-M   'P 1'
#
loop_
_entity.id
_entity.type
_entity.pdbx_description
1 polymer ?
#
loop_
_entity_poly.entity_id
_entity_poly.type
_entity_poly.pdbx_seq_one_letter_code
_entity_poly.pdbx_strand_id
1 'polypeptide(L)'
;MSVKTPQALRDATTESKQAGENGRVVYEQFILFGDSITEGDGNPELGFSCYQALQHDYKRRIDIVNRGFSGYNTSNALAVLPRIFPTPQQGPVRLVTLFFGANDASLPDTTGQHIPLTTYTTNLRLLIQHPAITSHSGVRILLITPPPIDEWGFDGWDEPGRSARTAGVARAYAEAVRHVGEETGVAVVDLWGKCMAEAGWTDDDTGKDSKLLLPGNKKLERSEALARLLYDGEF
;
A
#
# COMPACT_ATOMS: atom_id res chain seq x y z
N MET A 1 16.62 -43.56 -26.61
CA MET A 1 16.20 -43.61 -25.19
C MET A 1 15.08 -42.60 -25.02
N SER A 2 13.87 -43.08 -24.70
CA SER A 2 12.71 -42.22 -24.44
C SER A 2 12.84 -41.68 -23.02
N VAL A 3 13.07 -40.37 -22.87
CA VAL A 3 13.10 -39.70 -21.58
C VAL A 3 11.66 -39.58 -21.10
N LYS A 4 11.27 -40.45 -20.17
CA LYS A 4 9.97 -40.37 -19.52
C LYS A 4 9.96 -39.12 -18.64
N THR A 5 9.05 -38.20 -18.93
CA THR A 5 8.72 -37.06 -18.08
C THR A 5 8.33 -37.56 -16.68
N PRO A 6 8.92 -37.05 -15.59
CA PRO A 6 8.62 -37.51 -14.23
C PRO A 6 7.14 -37.35 -13.86
N GLN A 7 6.58 -38.36 -13.20
CA GLN A 7 5.18 -38.43 -12.75
C GLN A 7 4.74 -37.19 -11.93
N ALA A 8 5.67 -36.54 -11.23
CA ALA A 8 5.44 -35.30 -10.48
C ALA A 8 4.94 -34.11 -11.34
N LEU A 9 5.18 -34.13 -12.66
CA LEU A 9 4.63 -33.13 -13.59
C LEU A 9 3.15 -33.39 -13.95
N ARG A 10 2.64 -34.61 -13.75
CA ARG A 10 1.24 -34.95 -13.99
C ARG A 10 0.36 -34.58 -12.80
N ASP A 11 0.86 -34.79 -11.59
CA ASP A 11 0.05 -34.63 -10.37
C ASP A 11 -0.08 -33.15 -9.94
N ALA A 12 0.74 -32.24 -10.47
CA ALA A 12 0.65 -30.79 -10.22
C ALA A 12 -0.30 -30.04 -11.18
N THR A 13 -1.12 -30.76 -11.97
CA THR A 13 -2.05 -30.17 -12.96
C THR A 13 -3.53 -30.31 -12.61
N THR A 14 -3.86 -30.79 -11.41
CA THR A 14 -5.26 -31.04 -11.00
C THR A 14 -5.85 -29.95 -10.09
N GLU A 15 -5.29 -28.73 -10.14
CA GLU A 15 -5.99 -27.53 -9.68
C GLU A 15 -6.10 -26.57 -10.87
N SER A 16 -7.32 -26.11 -11.11
CA SER A 16 -7.83 -25.49 -12.33
C SER A 16 -6.92 -24.43 -12.96
N LYS A 17 -6.04 -24.84 -13.87
CA LYS A 17 -5.34 -23.92 -14.77
C LYS A 17 -6.23 -23.66 -15.98
N GLN A 18 -6.86 -22.49 -16.03
CA GLN A 18 -7.45 -22.01 -17.27
C GLN A 18 -6.32 -21.82 -18.29
N ALA A 19 -6.32 -22.62 -19.35
CA ALA A 19 -5.33 -22.52 -20.42
C ALA A 19 -5.58 -21.22 -21.19
N GLY A 20 -4.58 -20.33 -21.25
CA GLY A 20 -4.63 -19.15 -22.11
C GLY A 20 -4.53 -19.54 -23.59
N GLU A 21 -4.88 -18.60 -24.49
CA GLU A 21 -5.13 -18.79 -25.94
C GLU A 21 -3.98 -19.41 -26.79
N ASN A 22 -2.87 -19.86 -26.22
CA ASN A 22 -1.79 -20.56 -26.94
C ASN A 22 -1.17 -21.72 -26.13
N GLY A 23 -1.92 -22.32 -25.20
CA GLY A 23 -1.41 -23.39 -24.33
C GLY A 23 -0.39 -22.92 -23.27
N ARG A 24 -0.23 -21.61 -23.10
CA ARG A 24 0.57 -21.02 -22.02
C ARG A 24 -0.24 -21.03 -20.73
N VAL A 25 0.41 -21.44 -19.64
CA VAL A 25 -0.15 -21.32 -18.29
C VAL A 25 -0.16 -19.84 -17.92
N VAL A 26 -1.34 -19.32 -17.61
CA VAL A 26 -1.51 -18.01 -16.98
C VAL A 26 -1.47 -18.22 -15.48
N TYR A 27 -0.55 -17.54 -14.80
CA TYR A 27 -0.48 -17.57 -13.35
C TYR A 27 -1.50 -16.60 -12.75
N GLU A 28 -2.04 -16.98 -11.61
CA GLU A 28 -2.81 -16.07 -10.77
C GLU A 28 -1.88 -15.02 -10.16
N GLN A 29 -2.44 -13.87 -9.77
CA GLN A 29 -1.64 -12.72 -9.36
C GLN A 29 -2.06 -12.13 -8.02
N PHE A 30 -1.07 -11.69 -7.25
CA PHE A 30 -1.25 -10.68 -6.20
C PHE A 30 -0.72 -9.35 -6.72
N ILE A 31 -1.56 -8.32 -6.71
CA ILE A 31 -1.19 -6.98 -7.16
C ILE A 31 -0.99 -6.09 -5.94
N LEU A 32 0.22 -5.55 -5.78
CA LEU A 32 0.52 -4.55 -4.79
C LEU A 32 0.32 -3.16 -5.42
N PHE A 33 -0.78 -2.49 -5.12
CA PHE A 33 -1.14 -1.21 -5.74
C PHE A 33 -0.99 -0.06 -4.74
N GLY A 34 -0.15 0.92 -5.09
CA GLY A 34 0.15 2.04 -4.20
C GLY A 34 0.98 3.13 -4.85
N ASP A 35 1.63 3.93 -4.00
CA ASP A 35 2.46 5.06 -4.40
C ASP A 35 3.96 4.70 -4.43
N SER A 36 4.84 5.68 -4.17
CA SER A 36 6.30 5.51 -4.12
C SER A 36 6.75 4.48 -3.10
N ILE A 37 6.03 4.31 -1.99
CA ILE A 37 6.38 3.32 -0.97
C ILE A 37 6.25 1.91 -1.56
N THR A 38 5.15 1.66 -2.27
CA THR A 38 4.96 0.42 -3.01
C THR A 38 5.96 0.32 -4.16
N GLU A 39 6.27 1.41 -4.88
CA GLU A 39 7.20 1.39 -6.01
C GLU A 39 8.61 0.97 -5.57
N GLY A 40 9.07 1.52 -4.44
CA GLY A 40 10.36 1.20 -3.83
C GLY A 40 10.41 -0.17 -3.14
N ASP A 41 9.25 -0.79 -2.85
CA ASP A 41 9.18 -2.13 -2.26
C ASP A 41 9.73 -3.17 -3.25
N GLY A 42 10.96 -3.59 -2.99
CA GLY A 42 11.72 -4.45 -3.89
C GLY A 42 13.18 -4.03 -4.04
N ASN A 43 13.57 -2.86 -3.54
CA ASN A 43 14.96 -2.44 -3.54
C ASN A 43 15.76 -3.22 -2.47
N PRO A 44 16.74 -4.07 -2.86
CA PRO A 44 17.56 -4.83 -1.91
C PRO A 44 18.45 -3.95 -1.01
N GLU A 45 18.67 -2.69 -1.37
CA GLU A 45 19.48 -1.74 -0.59
C GLU A 45 18.72 -1.22 0.64
N LEU A 46 17.38 -1.29 0.64
CA LEU A 46 16.51 -0.73 1.68
C LEU A 46 16.11 -1.76 2.76
N GLY A 47 16.72 -2.94 2.76
CA GLY A 47 16.49 -3.98 3.77
C GLY A 47 15.28 -4.85 3.45
N PHE A 48 14.35 -4.97 4.42
CA PHE A 48 13.21 -5.87 4.27
C PHE A 48 12.21 -5.34 3.22
N SER A 49 11.83 -6.21 2.28
CA SER A 49 10.83 -5.93 1.25
C SER A 49 9.70 -6.97 1.32
N CYS A 50 8.46 -6.48 1.48
CA CYS A 50 7.28 -7.35 1.48
C CYS A 50 7.11 -7.98 0.10
N TYR A 51 7.32 -7.20 -0.97
CA TYR A 51 7.31 -7.67 -2.35
C TYR A 51 8.30 -8.83 -2.58
N GLN A 52 9.55 -8.70 -2.15
CA GLN A 52 10.55 -9.76 -2.29
C GLN A 52 10.20 -11.00 -1.45
N ALA A 53 9.73 -10.82 -0.21
CA ALA A 53 9.32 -11.92 0.66
C ALA A 53 8.15 -12.72 0.04
N LEU A 54 7.12 -12.02 -0.45
CA LEU A 54 6.00 -12.65 -1.15
C LEU A 54 6.46 -13.38 -2.41
N GLN A 55 7.36 -12.79 -3.21
CA GLN A 55 7.90 -13.48 -4.38
C GLN A 55 8.65 -14.76 -3.99
N HIS A 56 9.45 -14.72 -2.92
CA HIS A 56 10.18 -15.89 -2.44
C HIS A 56 9.22 -17.02 -2.05
N ASP A 57 8.17 -16.68 -1.29
CA ASP A 57 7.21 -17.64 -0.77
C ASP A 57 6.33 -18.21 -1.88
N TYR A 58 5.83 -17.37 -2.79
CA TYR A 58 4.85 -17.75 -3.82
C TYR A 58 5.46 -18.10 -5.18
N LYS A 59 6.80 -18.14 -5.29
CA LYS A 59 7.49 -18.51 -6.54
C LYS A 59 6.89 -19.77 -7.17
N ARG A 60 6.63 -19.69 -8.48
CA ARG A 60 6.01 -20.77 -9.30
C ARG A 60 4.57 -21.13 -8.93
N ARG A 61 3.89 -20.34 -8.09
CA ARG A 61 2.49 -20.55 -7.68
C ARG A 61 1.61 -19.35 -8.04
N ILE A 62 2.02 -18.16 -7.61
CA ILE A 62 1.31 -16.89 -7.84
C ILE A 62 2.35 -15.86 -8.23
N ASP A 63 2.06 -15.06 -9.26
CA ASP A 63 2.88 -13.92 -9.64
C ASP A 63 2.61 -12.76 -8.68
N ILE A 64 3.65 -12.21 -8.09
CA ILE A 64 3.54 -10.98 -7.31
C ILE A 64 3.87 -9.84 -8.25
N VAL A 65 2.95 -8.88 -8.39
CA VAL A 65 3.08 -7.76 -9.32
C VAL A 65 3.08 -6.45 -8.55
N ASN A 66 4.21 -5.74 -8.63
CA ASN A 66 4.33 -4.39 -8.09
C ASN A 66 3.68 -3.37 -9.05
N ARG A 67 2.71 -2.61 -8.54
CA ARG A 67 2.04 -1.49 -9.21
C ARG A 67 2.12 -0.23 -8.33
N GLY A 68 3.28 0.01 -7.74
CA GLY A 68 3.59 1.30 -7.13
C GLY A 68 3.88 2.35 -8.18
N PHE A 69 3.40 3.57 -7.95
CA PHE A 69 3.67 4.72 -8.81
C PHE A 69 4.04 5.92 -7.97
N SER A 70 5.30 6.34 -8.05
CA SER A 70 5.80 7.46 -7.28
C SER A 70 4.99 8.74 -7.53
N GLY A 71 4.64 9.40 -6.43
CA GLY A 71 3.86 10.62 -6.41
C GLY A 71 2.35 10.48 -6.63
N TYR A 72 1.83 9.27 -6.87
CA TYR A 72 0.40 9.06 -7.12
C TYR A 72 -0.44 9.19 -5.84
N ASN A 73 -1.59 9.83 -5.96
CA ASN A 73 -2.66 9.84 -4.96
C ASN A 73 -3.83 8.96 -5.42
N THR A 74 -4.89 8.87 -4.61
CA THR A 74 -6.05 8.02 -4.93
C THR A 74 -6.82 8.44 -6.20
N SER A 75 -6.79 9.73 -6.58
CA SER A 75 -7.40 10.19 -7.84
C SER A 75 -6.59 9.72 -9.05
N ASN A 76 -5.25 9.75 -8.97
CA ASN A 76 -4.40 9.17 -10.01
C ASN A 76 -4.61 7.66 -10.11
N ALA A 77 -4.72 6.98 -8.95
CA ALA A 77 -4.96 5.55 -8.88
C ALA A 77 -6.24 5.16 -9.64
N LEU A 78 -7.36 5.86 -9.42
CA LEU A 78 -8.61 5.64 -10.15
C LEU A 78 -8.45 5.83 -11.67
N ALA A 79 -7.74 6.88 -12.08
CA ALA A 79 -7.57 7.20 -13.49
C ALA A 79 -6.72 6.15 -14.24
N VAL A 80 -5.70 5.59 -13.58
CA VAL A 80 -4.77 4.64 -14.20
C VAL A 80 -5.28 3.21 -14.18
N LEU A 81 -6.11 2.84 -13.18
CA LEU A 81 -6.51 1.46 -12.91
C LEU A 81 -6.98 0.68 -14.16
N PRO A 82 -7.87 1.21 -15.03
CA PRO A 82 -8.35 0.48 -16.21
C PRO A 82 -7.26 0.15 -17.24
N ARG A 83 -6.11 0.82 -17.18
CA ARG A 83 -5.00 0.66 -18.13
C ARG A 83 -3.94 -0.32 -17.66
N ILE A 84 -3.82 -0.53 -16.35
CA ILE A 84 -2.70 -1.28 -15.75
C ILE A 84 -3.14 -2.60 -15.11
N PHE A 85 -4.42 -2.75 -14.78
CA PHE A 85 -4.95 -4.01 -14.26
C PHE A 85 -5.21 -4.99 -15.40
N PRO A 86 -4.80 -6.27 -15.25
CA PRO A 86 -5.09 -7.29 -16.24
C PRO A 86 -6.59 -7.60 -16.27
N THR A 87 -7.08 -8.04 -17.42
CA THR A 87 -8.36 -8.76 -17.46
C THR A 87 -8.21 -10.14 -16.81
N PRO A 88 -9.31 -10.78 -16.37
CA PRO A 88 -9.25 -12.14 -15.81
C PRO A 88 -8.56 -13.16 -16.74
N GLN A 89 -8.63 -12.96 -18.05
CA GLN A 89 -7.98 -13.84 -19.04
C GLN A 89 -6.47 -13.59 -19.15
N GLN A 90 -6.02 -12.36 -18.89
CA GLN A 90 -4.61 -11.98 -18.94
C GLN A 90 -3.85 -12.39 -17.67
N GLY A 91 -4.53 -12.39 -16.52
CA GLY A 91 -3.95 -12.72 -15.22
C GLY A 91 -5.02 -12.65 -14.14
N PRO A 92 -5.61 -13.78 -13.69
CA PRO A 92 -6.60 -13.79 -12.63
C PRO A 92 -6.02 -13.21 -11.34
N VAL A 93 -6.63 -12.17 -10.80
CA VAL A 93 -6.15 -11.51 -9.56
C VAL A 93 -6.83 -12.12 -8.35
N ARG A 94 -6.04 -12.56 -7.37
CA ARG A 94 -6.50 -13.18 -6.11
C ARG A 94 -6.40 -12.24 -4.92
N LEU A 95 -5.46 -11.30 -4.95
CA LEU A 95 -5.29 -10.29 -3.92
C LEU A 95 -4.92 -8.95 -4.56
N VAL A 96 -5.51 -7.88 -4.06
CA VAL A 96 -5.06 -6.50 -4.31
C VAL A 96 -4.82 -5.82 -2.99
N THR A 97 -3.63 -5.27 -2.78
CA THR A 97 -3.41 -4.31 -1.69
C THR A 97 -3.65 -2.91 -2.22
N LEU A 98 -4.34 -2.06 -1.46
CA LEU A 98 -4.48 -0.64 -1.72
C LEU A 98 -3.70 0.12 -0.65
N PHE A 99 -2.53 0.64 -1.01
CA PHE A 99 -1.63 1.34 -0.11
C PHE A 99 -1.40 2.76 -0.62
N PHE A 100 -2.34 3.64 -0.28
CA PHE A 100 -2.37 5.05 -0.67
C PHE A 100 -2.74 5.91 0.53
N GLY A 101 -2.45 7.21 0.44
CA GLY A 101 -2.80 8.19 1.47
C GLY A 101 -1.63 9.08 1.86
N ALA A 102 -0.39 8.63 1.64
CA ALA A 102 0.79 9.44 1.95
C ALA A 102 0.81 10.72 1.10
N ASN A 103 0.51 10.61 -0.20
CA ASN A 103 0.42 11.76 -1.11
C ASN A 103 -0.88 12.56 -0.94
N ASP A 104 -2.01 11.88 -0.75
CA ASP A 104 -3.32 12.51 -0.48
C ASP A 104 -3.26 13.43 0.76
N ALA A 105 -2.52 13.01 1.79
CA ALA A 105 -2.30 13.74 3.03
C ALA A 105 -1.36 14.96 2.93
N SER A 106 -0.84 15.27 1.74
CA SER A 106 -0.14 16.54 1.51
C SER A 106 -1.04 17.72 1.87
N LEU A 107 -0.47 18.82 2.33
CA LEU A 107 -1.20 20.05 2.63
C LEU A 107 -1.63 20.72 1.31
N PRO A 108 -2.77 21.44 1.30
CA PRO A 108 -3.16 22.27 0.17
C PRO A 108 -2.05 23.24 -0.24
N ASP A 109 -1.92 23.48 -1.55
CA ASP A 109 -0.96 24.44 -2.13
C ASP A 109 0.52 24.17 -1.78
N THR A 110 0.91 22.89 -1.74
CA THR A 110 2.31 22.46 -1.53
C THR A 110 2.82 21.67 -2.75
N THR A 111 2.53 20.37 -2.82
CA THR A 111 3.07 19.45 -3.83
C THR A 111 2.16 19.25 -5.04
N GLY A 112 0.94 19.79 -5.00
CA GLY A 112 -0.11 19.48 -5.98
C GLY A 112 -0.73 18.08 -5.84
N GLN A 113 -0.31 17.30 -4.84
CA GLN A 113 -0.78 15.92 -4.63
C GLN A 113 -2.00 15.82 -3.71
N HIS A 114 -2.31 16.89 -2.97
CA HIS A 114 -3.37 16.90 -1.95
C HIS A 114 -4.72 16.43 -2.52
N ILE A 115 -5.37 15.51 -1.80
CA ILE A 115 -6.75 15.10 -2.05
C ILE A 115 -7.55 15.32 -0.77
N PRO A 116 -8.62 16.15 -0.77
CA PRO A 116 -9.42 16.36 0.43
C PRO A 116 -9.92 15.05 1.05
N LEU A 117 -9.94 14.96 2.38
CA LEU A 117 -10.26 13.71 3.10
C LEU A 117 -11.59 13.07 2.66
N THR A 118 -12.61 13.87 2.35
CA THR A 118 -13.90 13.41 1.83
C THR A 118 -13.76 12.78 0.44
N THR A 119 -12.97 13.38 -0.45
CA THR A 119 -12.63 12.83 -1.76
C THR A 119 -11.78 11.58 -1.63
N TYR A 120 -10.80 11.57 -0.73
CA TYR A 120 -9.94 10.41 -0.46
C TYR A 120 -10.76 9.17 -0.07
N THR A 121 -11.65 9.31 0.93
CA THR A 121 -12.53 8.18 1.32
C THR A 121 -13.48 7.76 0.21
N THR A 122 -14.00 8.71 -0.58
CA THR A 122 -14.81 8.40 -1.76
C THR A 122 -14.00 7.60 -2.77
N ASN A 123 -12.76 8.01 -3.05
CA ASN A 123 -11.88 7.33 -3.98
C ASN A 123 -11.54 5.92 -3.52
N LEU A 124 -11.26 5.71 -2.22
CA LEU A 124 -11.04 4.36 -1.67
C LEU A 124 -12.23 3.45 -1.91
N ARG A 125 -13.47 3.92 -1.66
CA ARG A 125 -14.69 3.13 -1.94
C ARG A 125 -14.82 2.81 -3.42
N LEU A 126 -14.53 3.77 -4.30
CA LEU A 126 -14.55 3.57 -5.74
C LEU A 126 -13.49 2.56 -6.21
N LEU A 127 -12.27 2.62 -5.65
CA LEU A 127 -11.20 1.65 -5.92
C LEU A 127 -11.61 0.25 -5.50
N ILE A 128 -12.15 0.09 -4.29
CA ILE A 128 -12.64 -1.20 -3.76
C ILE A 128 -13.70 -1.81 -4.69
N GLN A 129 -14.60 -1.00 -5.23
CA GLN A 129 -15.70 -1.44 -6.07
C GLN A 129 -15.37 -1.45 -7.56
N HIS A 130 -14.15 -1.08 -7.94
CA HIS A 130 -13.82 -0.80 -9.34
C HIS A 130 -13.94 -2.07 -10.20
N PRO A 131 -14.63 -2.04 -11.37
CA PRO A 131 -14.85 -3.22 -12.22
C PRO A 131 -13.59 -3.97 -12.65
N ALA A 132 -12.50 -3.25 -12.91
CA ALA A 132 -11.22 -3.88 -13.25
C ALA A 132 -10.61 -4.70 -12.08
N ILE A 133 -11.05 -4.51 -10.83
CA ILE A 133 -10.75 -5.39 -9.70
C ILE A 133 -11.87 -6.43 -9.54
N THR A 134 -13.12 -5.97 -9.40
CA THR A 134 -14.26 -6.83 -9.03
C THR A 134 -14.69 -7.82 -10.11
N SER A 135 -14.23 -7.65 -11.36
CA SER A 135 -14.39 -8.66 -12.43
C SER A 135 -13.58 -9.93 -12.22
N HIS A 136 -12.57 -9.91 -11.32
CA HIS A 136 -11.80 -11.09 -10.96
C HIS A 136 -12.55 -11.92 -9.90
N SER A 137 -12.94 -13.14 -10.28
CA SER A 137 -13.68 -14.03 -9.37
C SER A 137 -12.85 -14.35 -8.13
N GLY A 138 -13.42 -14.15 -6.94
CA GLY A 138 -12.79 -14.51 -5.66
C GLY A 138 -11.64 -13.60 -5.23
N VAL A 139 -11.43 -12.45 -5.89
CA VAL A 139 -10.42 -11.46 -5.48
C VAL A 139 -10.65 -11.00 -4.04
N ARG A 140 -9.57 -10.89 -3.27
CA ARG A 140 -9.54 -10.23 -1.96
C ARG A 140 -8.91 -8.86 -2.08
N ILE A 141 -9.41 -7.91 -1.33
CA ILE A 141 -8.85 -6.56 -1.24
C ILE A 141 -8.38 -6.37 0.20
N LEU A 142 -7.20 -5.75 0.35
CA LEU A 142 -6.61 -5.40 1.63
C LEU A 142 -6.26 -3.92 1.59
N LEU A 143 -6.81 -3.13 2.52
CA LEU A 143 -6.39 -1.75 2.70
C LEU A 143 -5.17 -1.71 3.61
N ILE A 144 -4.23 -0.82 3.34
CA ILE A 144 -3.09 -0.55 4.21
C ILE A 144 -3.12 0.94 4.54
N THR A 145 -3.15 1.27 5.84
CA THR A 145 -3.09 2.67 6.27
C THR A 145 -1.76 3.31 5.84
N PRO A 146 -1.72 4.56 5.36
CA PRO A 146 -0.45 5.25 5.09
C PRO A 146 0.44 5.29 6.34
N PRO A 147 1.78 5.29 6.18
CA PRO A 147 2.68 5.35 7.33
C PRO A 147 2.55 6.69 8.07
N PRO A 148 3.04 6.77 9.32
CA PRO A 148 3.17 8.05 10.01
C PRO A 148 4.15 9.00 9.29
N ILE A 149 4.08 10.28 9.64
CA ILE A 149 4.99 11.31 9.14
C ILE A 149 5.90 11.75 10.28
N ASP A 150 7.20 11.68 10.06
CA ASP A 150 8.19 12.41 10.84
C ASP A 150 8.43 13.77 10.17
N GLU A 151 7.84 14.82 10.71
CA GLU A 151 7.93 16.18 10.18
C GLU A 151 9.42 16.60 10.07
N TRP A 152 10.30 16.12 10.97
CA TRP A 152 11.75 16.38 10.95
C TRP A 152 12.44 15.95 9.66
N GLY A 153 11.91 14.96 8.93
CA GLY A 153 12.46 14.51 7.65
C GLY A 153 12.20 15.45 6.46
N PHE A 154 11.33 16.45 6.61
CA PHE A 154 10.91 17.34 5.51
C PHE A 154 11.66 18.68 5.47
N ASP A 155 12.68 18.88 6.31
CA ASP A 155 13.54 20.07 6.20
C ASP A 155 14.43 19.96 4.95
N GLY A 156 14.01 20.62 3.85
CA GLY A 156 14.79 20.75 2.61
C GLY A 156 14.19 20.11 1.36
N TRP A 157 13.13 19.31 1.49
CA TRP A 157 12.39 18.74 0.34
C TRP A 157 11.31 19.69 -0.20
N ASP A 158 10.78 20.55 0.66
CA ASP A 158 9.74 21.53 0.36
C ASP A 158 10.28 22.97 0.35
N GLU A 159 9.43 23.95 0.01
CA GLU A 159 9.77 25.37 0.20
C GLU A 159 10.38 25.60 1.60
N PRO A 160 11.53 26.29 1.71
CA PRO A 160 12.20 26.50 2.98
C PRO A 160 11.25 27.03 4.06
N GLY A 161 11.01 26.23 5.10
CA GLY A 161 10.16 26.58 6.24
C GLY A 161 8.70 26.13 6.16
N ARG A 162 8.25 25.40 5.13
CA ARG A 162 6.89 24.85 5.04
C ARG A 162 6.89 23.37 4.69
N SER A 163 6.69 22.50 5.68
CA SER A 163 6.50 21.07 5.39
C SER A 163 5.22 20.84 4.58
N ALA A 164 5.30 20.01 3.55
CA ALA A 164 4.16 19.59 2.74
C ALA A 164 3.22 18.65 3.49
N ARG A 165 3.60 18.08 4.63
CA ARG A 165 2.79 17.12 5.40
C ARG A 165 2.92 17.40 6.88
N THR A 166 1.94 16.96 7.67
CA THR A 166 2.04 17.02 9.15
C THR A 166 1.62 15.68 9.73
N ALA A 167 2.16 15.33 10.90
CA ALA A 167 1.82 14.10 11.59
C ALA A 167 0.30 14.02 11.87
N GLY A 168 -0.30 15.16 12.27
CA GLY A 168 -1.74 15.24 12.56
C GLY A 168 -2.61 15.02 11.33
N VAL A 169 -2.24 15.59 10.18
CA VAL A 169 -2.98 15.35 8.93
C VAL A 169 -2.79 13.89 8.49
N ALA A 170 -1.57 13.35 8.52
CA ALA A 170 -1.32 11.96 8.18
C ALA A 170 -2.15 10.97 9.01
N ARG A 171 -2.27 11.21 10.33
CA ARG A 171 -3.17 10.45 11.22
C ARG A 171 -4.61 10.44 10.68
N ALA A 172 -5.16 11.59 10.29
CA ALA A 172 -6.53 11.65 9.77
C ALA A 172 -6.76 10.79 8.53
N TYR A 173 -5.77 10.64 7.64
CA TYR A 173 -5.87 9.74 6.47
C TYR A 173 -5.73 8.27 6.88
N ALA A 174 -4.86 7.94 7.83
CA ALA A 174 -4.81 6.59 8.40
C ALA A 174 -6.14 6.18 9.04
N GLU A 175 -6.73 7.06 9.86
CA GLU A 175 -8.06 6.86 10.45
C GLU A 175 -9.14 6.63 9.40
N ALA A 176 -9.11 7.42 8.32
CA ALA A 176 -10.05 7.30 7.22
C ALA A 176 -9.97 5.94 6.52
N VAL A 177 -8.77 5.36 6.38
CA VAL A 177 -8.61 3.98 5.86
C VAL A 177 -9.26 2.96 6.79
N ARG A 178 -9.04 3.06 8.10
CA ARG A 178 -9.65 2.15 9.09
C ARG A 178 -11.18 2.21 9.02
N HIS A 179 -11.72 3.42 8.98
CA HIS A 179 -13.16 3.65 8.90
C HIS A 179 -13.77 3.10 7.59
N VAL A 180 -13.12 3.34 6.44
CA VAL A 180 -13.57 2.76 5.16
C VAL A 180 -13.53 1.23 5.19
N GLY A 181 -12.50 0.63 5.79
CA GLY A 181 -12.42 -0.82 5.96
C GLY A 181 -13.56 -1.39 6.80
N GLU A 182 -13.85 -0.77 7.94
CA GLU A 182 -14.99 -1.14 8.79
C GLU A 182 -16.33 -1.01 8.04
N GLU A 183 -16.57 0.13 7.39
CA GLU A 183 -17.81 0.41 6.65
C GLU A 183 -18.05 -0.59 5.51
N THR A 184 -16.98 -0.95 4.79
CA THR A 184 -17.06 -1.81 3.59
C THR A 184 -16.88 -3.30 3.90
N GLY A 185 -16.50 -3.65 5.13
CA GLY A 185 -16.11 -5.01 5.51
C GLY A 185 -14.79 -5.49 4.88
N VAL A 186 -13.99 -4.58 4.32
CA VAL A 186 -12.68 -4.88 3.74
C VAL A 186 -11.63 -4.93 4.85
N ALA A 187 -10.77 -5.94 4.83
CA ALA A 187 -9.70 -6.07 5.82
C ALA A 187 -8.71 -4.90 5.73
N VAL A 188 -8.19 -4.48 6.89
CA VAL A 188 -7.23 -3.38 7.03
C VAL A 188 -5.97 -3.86 7.74
N VAL A 189 -4.80 -3.54 7.18
CA VAL A 189 -3.53 -3.55 7.90
C VAL A 189 -3.29 -2.15 8.45
N ASP A 190 -3.42 -2.01 9.77
CA ASP A 190 -3.13 -0.76 10.49
C ASP A 190 -1.62 -0.60 10.70
N LEU A 191 -0.91 -0.30 9.61
CA LEU A 191 0.52 -0.02 9.62
C LEU A 191 0.83 1.24 10.45
N TRP A 192 -0.01 2.28 10.34
CA TRP A 192 0.15 3.51 11.09
C TRP A 192 0.14 3.23 12.59
N GLY A 193 -0.89 2.54 13.08
CA GLY A 193 -1.03 2.21 14.49
C GLY A 193 0.12 1.35 15.00
N LYS A 194 0.63 0.42 14.18
CA LYS A 194 1.81 -0.38 14.53
C LYS A 194 3.06 0.48 14.67
N CYS A 195 3.36 1.35 13.71
CA CYS A 195 4.52 2.24 13.79
C CYS A 195 4.43 3.19 14.99
N MET A 196 3.24 3.72 15.27
CA MET A 196 3.04 4.61 16.42
C MET A 196 3.20 3.89 17.75
N ALA A 197 2.71 2.65 17.87
CA ALA A 197 2.91 1.82 19.06
C ALA A 197 4.40 1.51 19.30
N GLU A 198 5.16 1.17 18.25
CA GLU A 198 6.62 0.98 18.34
C GLU A 198 7.35 2.28 18.73
N ALA A 199 6.82 3.44 18.33
CA ALA A 199 7.30 4.74 18.77
C ALA A 199 6.87 5.12 20.21
N GLY A 200 6.21 4.22 20.93
CA GLY A 200 5.78 4.42 22.33
C GLY A 200 4.48 5.22 22.48
N TRP A 201 3.74 5.45 21.40
CA TRP A 201 2.45 6.14 21.45
C TRP A 201 1.30 5.17 21.72
N THR A 202 0.42 5.54 22.63
CA THR A 202 -0.85 4.87 22.89
C THR A 202 -2.01 5.83 22.67
N ASP A 203 -3.17 5.31 22.26
CA ASP A 203 -4.39 6.08 22.04
C ASP A 203 -5.16 6.30 23.37
N ASP A 204 -4.44 6.50 24.49
CA ASP A 204 -5.04 6.66 25.81
C ASP A 204 -5.56 8.10 25.99
N ASP A 205 -6.82 8.30 25.61
CA ASP A 205 -7.57 9.56 25.72
C ASP A 205 -7.89 9.95 27.19
N THR A 206 -6.89 10.36 27.98
CA THR A 206 -7.10 10.65 29.42
C THR A 206 -6.61 12.00 29.95
N GLY A 207 -6.14 12.91 29.11
CA GLY A 207 -5.87 14.29 29.52
C GLY A 207 -6.71 15.24 28.69
N LYS A 208 -7.30 16.29 29.27
CA LYS A 208 -7.94 17.36 28.46
C LYS A 208 -6.97 18.10 27.52
N ASP A 209 -5.68 17.74 27.59
CA ASP A 209 -4.64 18.14 26.66
C ASP A 209 -4.28 17.04 25.61
N SER A 210 -4.81 15.80 25.67
CA SER A 210 -4.49 14.61 24.82
C SER A 210 -4.71 14.76 23.31
N LYS A 211 -5.07 15.96 22.85
CA LYS A 211 -4.79 16.44 21.47
C LYS A 211 -3.29 16.76 21.24
N LEU A 212 -2.46 16.55 22.25
CA LEU A 212 -1.01 16.80 22.34
C LEU A 212 -0.24 15.93 21.35
N LEU A 213 0.26 16.58 20.29
CA LEU A 213 1.48 16.28 19.53
C LEU A 213 1.89 14.79 19.40
N LEU A 214 1.78 14.25 18.20
CA LEU A 214 2.19 12.88 17.87
C LEU A 214 3.72 12.76 17.83
N PRO A 215 4.31 11.58 18.13
CA PRO A 215 5.65 11.25 17.64
C PRO A 215 5.77 11.58 16.16
N GLY A 216 6.80 12.36 15.82
CA GLY A 216 6.98 12.92 14.48
C GLY A 216 6.49 14.36 14.32
N ASN A 217 5.79 14.96 15.30
CA ASN A 217 5.49 16.39 15.26
C ASN A 217 6.71 17.24 15.67
N LYS A 218 7.06 18.27 14.90
CA LYS A 218 8.22 19.14 15.17
C LYS A 218 8.16 19.96 16.46
N LYS A 219 6.98 20.08 17.08
CA LYS A 219 6.83 20.75 18.37
C LYS A 219 7.30 19.88 19.55
N LEU A 220 7.61 18.61 19.30
CA LEU A 220 8.24 17.69 20.25
C LEU A 220 9.69 17.43 19.85
N GLU A 221 10.50 16.95 20.80
CA GLU A 221 11.78 16.32 20.48
C GLU A 221 11.57 15.18 19.47
N ARG A 222 12.50 15.04 18.52
CA ARG A 222 12.41 14.02 17.48
C ARG A 222 12.39 12.62 18.11
N SER A 223 11.44 11.78 17.71
CA SER A 223 11.39 10.38 18.15
C SER A 223 12.36 9.54 17.33
N GLU A 224 13.46 9.12 17.94
CA GLU A 224 14.43 8.20 17.33
C GLU A 224 13.81 6.84 16.97
N ALA A 225 12.83 6.39 17.77
CA ALA A 225 12.11 5.16 17.49
C ALA A 225 11.28 5.29 16.20
N LEU A 226 10.56 6.40 16.02
CA LEU A 226 9.82 6.66 14.79
C LEU A 226 10.75 6.86 13.59
N ALA A 227 11.82 7.64 13.76
CA ALA A 227 12.77 7.94 12.69
C ALA A 227 13.39 6.67 12.09
N ARG A 228 13.69 5.66 12.93
CA ARG A 228 14.21 4.35 12.47
C ARG A 228 13.22 3.54 11.64
N LEU A 229 11.91 3.74 11.83
CA LEU A 229 10.86 3.04 11.08
C LEU A 229 10.61 3.68 9.71
N LEU A 230 10.99 4.94 9.53
CA LEU A 230 10.74 5.73 8.33
C LEU A 230 12.01 5.93 7.48
N TYR A 231 13.04 5.14 7.73
CA TYR A 231 14.32 5.21 7.03
C TYR A 231 14.17 4.74 5.57
N ASP A 232 14.61 5.56 4.63
CA ASP A 232 14.49 5.36 3.18
C ASP A 232 15.82 5.06 2.49
N GLY A 233 16.89 4.82 3.24
CA GLY A 233 18.18 4.36 2.70
C GLY A 233 19.30 5.39 2.66
N GLU A 234 19.03 6.67 2.89
CA GLU A 234 20.03 7.75 2.77
C GLU A 234 20.42 8.34 4.15
N PHE A 235 21.74 8.49 4.38
CA PHE A 235 22.38 9.25 5.47
C PHE A 235 23.30 10.32 4.88
#